data_AF-A0A2P4Q9W4-F1
#
_entry.id   AF-A0A2P4Q9W4-F1
#
_cell.length_a   1.000
_cell.length_b   1.000
_cell.length_c   1.000
_cell.angle_alpha   90.00
_cell.angle_beta   90.00
_cell.angle_gamma   90.00
#
_symmetry.space_group_name_H-M   'P 1'
#
loop_
_entity.id
_entity.type
_entity.pdbx_description
1 polymer ?
#
loop_
_entity_poly.entity_id
_entity_poly.type
_entity_poly.pdbx_seq_one_letter_code
_entity_poly.pdbx_strand_id
1 'polypeptide(L)'
;MIWIAFENEEDPSCMLPYFYLQLIERTGRITYIDLNYTFPPEAVCPINITYIPLGYNYIMIIYVKTNNGVKGKYGLIINYNSEIINEIYLGNVNDYIIDSGTSVKGFICIEEHDKRGIAAWHWLSTPDITTGKVVELGSGEFSVPNLLSYTSVNSFNFSLVDGGIGYAYILRYDEMGSSATNDPNIQYWKIYVSFLREETYSSTTPSLIYQTTTKLNSIAFKSCFYNNNAGYICIVSLNNTITNKNQSRTEVNYYQLELLTTGSFVQFGMVPKEISNTGNFDLYSLIYGGFLVRKYYTNTMAMNFYILDNNGNYKSGGSFGPEFVNINLFRKNSTLLGVKETGNKLEFLLKPLLRLNNQGAEYDNPVIESTKPVVNEVIDSSINFITIKYAIQVRLSTANISIFQLNGDVYKSNLL
;
A
#
# COMPACT_ATOMS: atom_id res chain seq x y z
N MET A 1 -12.82 3.09 9.64
CA MET A 1 -13.41 3.56 8.38
C MET A 1 -14.09 2.35 7.77
N ILE A 2 -15.42 2.36 7.75
CA ILE A 2 -16.28 1.30 7.18
C ILE A 2 -17.15 1.99 6.13
N TRP A 3 -17.41 1.31 5.01
CA TRP A 3 -18.09 1.85 3.83
C TRP A 3 -19.28 0.97 3.43
N ILE A 4 -20.39 1.61 3.05
CA ILE A 4 -21.53 1.03 2.34
C ILE A 4 -21.96 2.03 1.25
N ALA A 5 -22.19 1.54 0.03
CA ALA A 5 -22.90 2.25 -1.03
C ALA A 5 -24.25 1.55 -1.24
N PHE A 6 -25.33 2.30 -1.38
CA PHE A 6 -26.65 1.74 -1.68
C PHE A 6 -26.89 1.78 -3.20
N GLU A 7 -27.16 0.61 -3.78
CA GLU A 7 -27.86 0.49 -5.06
C GLU A 7 -29.35 0.62 -4.77
N ASN A 8 -30.06 1.46 -5.51
CA ASN A 8 -31.52 1.46 -5.54
C ASN A 8 -31.96 0.78 -6.86
N GLU A 9 -32.89 -0.16 -6.79
CA GLU A 9 -33.27 -1.02 -7.92
C GLU A 9 -34.22 -0.33 -8.92
N GLU A 10 -34.73 0.86 -8.61
CA GLU A 10 -35.86 1.46 -9.33
C GLU A 10 -35.51 2.50 -10.42
N ASP A 11 -34.26 3.00 -10.53
CA ASP A 11 -33.86 3.94 -11.60
C ASP A 11 -32.37 3.83 -12.02
N PRO A 12 -32.05 3.17 -13.15
CA PRO A 12 -30.66 2.90 -13.55
C PRO A 12 -29.92 4.13 -14.13
N SER A 13 -30.55 5.31 -14.18
CA SER A 13 -29.93 6.53 -14.68
C SER A 13 -29.10 7.24 -13.61
N CYS A 14 -27.82 6.86 -13.51
CA CYS A 14 -26.76 7.53 -12.73
C CYS A 14 -27.16 7.83 -11.27
N MET A 15 -27.25 6.77 -10.45
CA MET A 15 -27.42 6.93 -9.01
C MET A 15 -26.23 7.67 -8.42
N LEU A 16 -26.49 8.87 -7.89
CA LEU A 16 -25.55 9.61 -7.08
C LEU A 16 -25.50 8.92 -5.70
N PRO A 17 -24.36 8.35 -5.28
CA PRO A 17 -24.27 7.74 -3.97
C PRO A 17 -24.45 8.81 -2.90
N TYR A 18 -25.47 8.67 -2.05
CA TYR A 18 -25.51 9.39 -0.79
C TYR A 18 -24.39 8.86 0.12
N PHE A 19 -23.50 9.75 0.56
CA PHE A 19 -22.37 9.34 1.38
C PHE A 19 -22.68 9.45 2.86
N TYR A 20 -22.59 8.31 3.52
CA TYR A 20 -22.52 8.21 4.97
C TYR A 20 -21.14 7.68 5.34
N LEU A 21 -20.23 8.56 5.76
CA LEU A 21 -18.95 8.11 6.30
C LEU A 21 -19.10 7.78 7.78
N GLN A 22 -18.78 6.55 8.15
CA GLN A 22 -18.65 6.18 9.56
C GLN A 22 -17.20 6.32 10.02
N LEU A 23 -16.96 7.32 10.84
CA LEU A 23 -15.73 7.50 11.58
C LEU A 23 -15.85 6.76 12.91
N ILE A 24 -14.86 5.91 13.18
CA ILE A 24 -14.77 5.18 14.45
C ILE A 24 -13.56 5.73 15.17
N GLU A 25 -13.82 6.46 16.25
CA GLU A 25 -12.77 6.95 17.15
C GLU A 25 -12.11 5.77 17.86
N ARG A 26 -10.90 5.98 18.39
CA ARG A 26 -10.21 4.96 19.21
C ARG A 26 -11.02 4.51 20.43
N THR A 27 -11.91 5.37 20.93
CA THR A 27 -12.85 5.08 22.03
C THR A 27 -13.96 4.10 21.63
N GLY A 28 -14.05 3.73 20.35
CA GLY A 28 -15.16 2.97 19.78
C GLY A 28 -16.40 3.84 19.50
N ARG A 29 -16.35 5.15 19.79
CA ARG A 29 -17.42 6.07 19.43
C ARG A 29 -17.52 6.18 17.91
N ILE A 30 -18.74 6.09 17.41
CA ILE A 30 -19.05 6.23 15.99
C ILE A 30 -19.61 7.63 15.76
N THR A 31 -19.03 8.36 14.81
CA THR A 31 -19.57 9.61 14.29
C THR A 31 -19.84 9.45 12.80
N TYR A 32 -20.90 10.10 12.34
CA TYR A 32 -21.34 10.05 10.95
C TYR A 32 -21.01 11.37 10.28
N ILE A 33 -20.39 11.29 9.11
CA ILE A 33 -20.30 12.43 8.18
C ILE A 33 -21.34 12.19 7.11
N ASP A 34 -22.38 13.01 7.13
CA ASP A 34 -23.40 13.02 6.09
C ASP A 34 -22.98 14.03 5.04
N LEU A 35 -22.59 13.52 3.86
CA LEU A 35 -22.16 14.36 2.75
C LEU A 35 -23.29 14.50 1.76
N ASN A 36 -24.01 15.60 1.86
CA ASN A 36 -25.04 16.00 0.91
C ASN A 36 -24.39 16.64 -0.34
N TYR A 37 -23.50 15.90 -1.00
CA TYR A 37 -22.83 16.36 -2.22
C TYR A 37 -23.44 15.69 -3.44
N THR A 38 -24.02 16.52 -4.31
CA THR A 38 -24.45 16.11 -5.64
C THR A 38 -23.25 16.20 -6.58
N PHE A 39 -22.76 15.05 -7.08
CA PHE A 39 -21.71 15.09 -8.11
C PHE A 39 -22.20 15.84 -9.34
N PRO A 40 -21.28 16.52 -10.03
CA PRO A 40 -21.64 17.27 -11.21
C PRO A 40 -22.01 16.30 -12.37
N PRO A 41 -22.81 16.75 -13.35
CA PRO A 41 -23.27 15.92 -14.47
C PRO A 41 -22.14 15.27 -15.29
N GLU A 42 -20.95 15.87 -15.23
CA GLU A 42 -19.74 15.38 -15.89
C GLU A 42 -19.16 14.12 -15.22
N ALA A 43 -19.62 13.73 -14.02
CA ALA A 43 -19.15 12.52 -13.35
C ALA A 43 -19.46 11.26 -14.19
N VAL A 44 -18.47 10.36 -14.30
CA VAL A 44 -18.62 9.13 -15.08
C VAL A 44 -19.36 8.09 -14.26
N CYS A 45 -20.51 7.65 -14.76
CA CYS A 45 -21.34 6.61 -14.14
C CYS A 45 -21.03 5.19 -14.70
N PRO A 46 -21.02 4.13 -13.86
CA PRO A 46 -21.15 4.18 -12.40
C PRO A 46 -19.94 4.85 -11.74
N ILE A 47 -20.19 5.63 -10.70
CA ILE A 47 -19.13 6.40 -10.03
C ILE A 47 -18.26 5.44 -9.21
N ASN A 48 -17.06 5.15 -9.71
CA ASN A 48 -16.05 4.44 -8.95
C ASN A 48 -15.29 5.44 -8.07
N ILE A 49 -15.30 5.21 -6.76
CA ILE A 49 -14.80 6.18 -5.78
C ILE A 49 -13.69 5.54 -4.95
N THR A 50 -12.61 6.29 -4.80
CA THR A 50 -11.51 5.95 -3.90
C THR A 50 -11.37 7.02 -2.83
N TYR A 51 -11.04 6.63 -1.61
CA TYR A 51 -10.90 7.55 -0.49
C TYR A 51 -9.49 7.52 0.06
N ILE A 52 -8.93 8.70 0.31
CA ILE A 52 -7.62 8.86 0.93
C ILE A 52 -7.80 9.72 2.18
N PRO A 53 -7.56 9.18 3.39
CA PRO A 53 -7.52 10.01 4.59
C PRO A 53 -6.31 10.94 4.48
N LEU A 54 -6.52 12.23 4.69
CA LEU A 54 -5.46 13.23 4.70
C LEU A 54 -5.14 13.67 6.14
N GLY A 55 -4.08 14.46 6.30
CA GLY A 55 -3.76 15.10 7.58
C GLY A 55 -4.87 16.01 8.07
N TYR A 56 -4.85 16.35 9.36
CA TYR A 56 -5.68 17.41 9.96
C TYR A 56 -7.20 17.24 9.77
N ASN A 57 -7.72 16.02 9.86
CA ASN A 57 -9.15 15.73 9.73
C ASN A 57 -9.75 16.12 8.37
N TYR A 58 -8.95 15.99 7.31
CA TYR A 58 -9.42 16.07 5.93
C TYR A 58 -9.47 14.67 5.29
N ILE A 59 -10.34 14.51 4.30
CA ILE A 59 -10.46 13.31 3.47
C ILE A 59 -10.53 13.76 2.03
N MET A 60 -9.85 13.04 1.14
CA MET A 60 -10.00 13.22 -0.30
C MET A 60 -10.83 12.10 -0.88
N ILE A 61 -11.88 12.47 -1.61
CA ILE A 61 -12.73 11.60 -2.40
C ILE A 61 -12.26 11.71 -3.86
N ILE A 62 -11.71 10.63 -4.39
CA ILE A 62 -11.26 10.56 -5.78
C ILE A 62 -12.36 9.95 -6.64
N TYR A 63 -12.68 10.63 -7.73
CA TYR A 63 -13.67 10.18 -8.70
C TYR A 63 -13.29 10.64 -10.12
N VAL A 64 -14.01 10.13 -11.11
CA VAL A 64 -13.73 10.43 -12.53
C VAL A 64 -14.80 11.34 -13.11
N LYS A 65 -14.36 12.39 -13.82
CA LYS A 65 -15.23 13.27 -14.61
C LYS A 65 -14.83 13.28 -16.07
N THR A 66 -15.77 13.62 -16.94
CA THR A 66 -15.56 13.89 -18.36
C THR A 66 -15.73 15.37 -18.64
N ASN A 67 -14.64 16.08 -18.90
CA ASN A 67 -14.67 17.47 -19.33
C ASN A 67 -14.37 17.54 -20.83
N ASN A 68 -15.29 18.10 -21.62
CA ASN A 68 -15.17 18.22 -23.09
C ASN A 68 -14.83 16.89 -23.81
N GLY A 69 -15.41 15.78 -23.33
CA GLY A 69 -15.15 14.45 -23.88
C GLY A 69 -13.87 13.77 -23.41
N VAL A 70 -13.05 14.43 -22.59
CA VAL A 70 -11.82 13.86 -22.00
C VAL A 70 -12.09 13.46 -20.55
N LYS A 71 -11.81 12.19 -20.22
CA LYS A 71 -11.95 11.69 -18.86
C LYS A 71 -10.70 12.01 -18.03
N GLY A 72 -10.90 12.42 -16.79
CA GLY A 72 -9.83 12.69 -15.82
C GLY A 72 -10.24 12.35 -14.39
N LYS A 73 -9.25 12.12 -13.54
CA LYS A 73 -9.41 11.93 -12.09
C LYS A 73 -9.42 13.28 -11.38
N TYR A 74 -10.35 13.43 -10.45
CA TYR A 74 -10.51 14.61 -9.61
C TYR A 74 -10.58 14.19 -8.15
N GLY A 75 -9.98 14.99 -7.27
CA GLY A 75 -10.01 14.83 -5.82
C GLY A 75 -10.85 15.91 -5.17
N LEU A 76 -11.98 15.52 -4.57
CA LEU A 76 -12.79 16.39 -3.73
C LEU A 76 -12.28 16.31 -2.29
N ILE A 77 -11.80 17.43 -1.74
CA ILE A 77 -11.30 17.52 -0.38
C ILE A 77 -12.41 18.01 0.53
N ILE A 78 -12.69 17.23 1.57
CA ILE A 78 -13.72 17.48 2.58
C ILE A 78 -13.09 17.48 3.97
N ASN A 79 -13.71 18.19 4.91
CA ASN A 79 -13.35 18.07 6.33
C ASN A 79 -14.33 17.15 7.08
N TYR A 80 -14.05 16.89 8.37
CA TYR A 80 -14.90 16.02 9.20
C TYR A 80 -16.27 16.61 9.54
N ASN A 81 -16.51 17.89 9.22
CA ASN A 81 -17.80 18.57 9.41
C ASN A 81 -18.67 18.53 8.13
N SER A 82 -18.35 17.66 7.16
CA SER A 82 -19.00 17.58 5.85
C SER A 82 -18.80 18.80 4.95
N GLU A 83 -17.90 19.73 5.27
CA GLU A 83 -17.66 20.91 4.43
C GLU A 83 -16.72 20.54 3.28
N ILE A 84 -17.12 20.93 2.07
CA ILE A 84 -16.30 20.80 0.86
C ILE A 84 -15.35 21.98 0.82
N ILE A 85 -14.06 21.68 0.78
CA ILE A 85 -13.01 22.68 0.84
C ILE A 85 -12.54 23.05 -0.55
N ASN A 86 -12.22 22.04 -1.36
CA ASN A 86 -11.66 22.24 -2.68
C ASN A 86 -11.87 21.01 -3.56
N GLU A 87 -11.72 21.20 -4.86
CA GLU A 87 -11.58 20.13 -5.82
C GLU A 87 -10.32 20.36 -6.66
N ILE A 88 -9.54 19.31 -6.85
CA ILE A 88 -8.28 19.36 -7.59
C ILE A 88 -8.28 18.32 -8.71
N TYR A 89 -7.66 18.67 -9.84
CA TYR A 89 -7.37 17.71 -10.90
C TYR A 89 -6.17 16.86 -10.50
N LEU A 90 -6.28 15.54 -10.66
CA LEU A 90 -5.27 14.57 -10.22
C LEU A 90 -4.62 13.79 -11.38
N GLY A 91 -4.95 14.15 -12.63
CA GLY A 91 -4.44 13.49 -13.82
C GLY A 91 -5.48 12.67 -14.58
N ASN A 92 -5.01 11.82 -15.48
CA ASN A 92 -5.77 10.89 -16.28
C ASN A 92 -6.40 9.76 -15.42
N VAL A 93 -7.40 9.07 -15.96
CA VAL A 93 -8.11 7.95 -15.33
C VAL A 93 -7.18 6.81 -14.93
N ASN A 94 -6.06 6.62 -15.63
CA ASN A 94 -5.11 5.55 -15.33
C ASN A 94 -4.06 5.93 -14.28
N ASP A 95 -3.99 7.20 -13.88
CA ASP A 95 -2.89 7.70 -13.05
C ASP A 95 -3.00 7.22 -11.60
N TYR A 96 -1.85 6.99 -10.98
CA TYR A 96 -1.76 6.46 -9.63
C TYR A 96 -1.68 7.59 -8.61
N ILE A 97 -2.53 7.55 -7.59
CA ILE A 97 -2.54 8.51 -6.48
C ILE A 97 -2.18 7.76 -5.21
N ILE A 98 -1.10 8.18 -4.56
CA ILE A 98 -0.50 7.47 -3.43
C ILE A 98 -0.19 8.46 -2.32
N ASP A 99 -0.63 8.16 -1.11
CA ASP A 99 -0.18 8.87 0.09
C ASP A 99 1.31 8.56 0.30
N SER A 100 2.08 9.58 0.68
CA SER A 100 3.46 9.50 1.17
C SER A 100 3.67 8.45 2.29
N GLY A 101 2.59 7.88 2.85
CA GLY A 101 2.62 6.87 3.92
C GLY A 101 2.61 7.53 5.30
N THR A 102 2.66 8.86 5.33
CA THR A 102 2.53 9.70 6.51
C THR A 102 1.58 10.84 6.16
N SER A 103 0.39 10.86 6.77
CA SER A 103 -0.67 11.82 6.44
C SER A 103 -0.28 13.31 6.54
N VAL A 104 0.84 13.62 7.20
CA VAL A 104 1.42 14.97 7.32
C VAL A 104 2.33 15.38 6.15
N LYS A 105 2.78 14.45 5.30
CA LYS A 105 3.72 14.72 4.19
C LYS A 105 3.04 14.84 2.82
N GLY A 106 1.71 14.81 2.78
CA GLY A 106 0.93 14.97 1.56
C GLY A 106 0.85 13.69 0.73
N PHE A 107 0.65 13.84 -0.57
CA PHE A 107 0.40 12.74 -1.51
C PHE A 107 0.99 13.04 -2.88
N ILE A 108 1.19 11.99 -3.67
CA ILE A 108 1.83 12.09 -4.98
C ILE A 108 0.89 11.53 -6.04
N CYS A 109 0.80 12.27 -7.14
CA CYS A 109 0.19 11.84 -8.39
C CYS A 109 1.30 11.36 -9.32
N ILE A 110 1.17 10.15 -9.86
CA ILE A 110 2.10 9.59 -10.84
C ILE A 110 1.30 9.35 -12.12
N GLU A 111 1.63 10.14 -13.14
CA GLU A 111 1.05 10.05 -14.47
C GLU A 111 1.91 9.12 -15.33
N GLU A 112 1.33 8.03 -15.81
CA GLU A 112 2.06 7.09 -16.66
C GLU A 112 1.85 7.44 -18.13
N HIS A 113 2.92 7.82 -18.82
CA HIS A 113 2.86 8.06 -20.25
C HIS A 113 3.01 6.74 -21.01
N ASP A 114 2.01 6.46 -21.85
CA ASP A 114 1.89 5.21 -22.60
C ASP A 114 3.21 4.78 -23.27
N LYS A 115 3.63 3.55 -22.93
CA LYS A 115 4.69 2.71 -23.56
C LYS A 115 6.11 3.28 -23.59
N ARG A 116 6.32 4.55 -23.28
CA ARG A 116 7.63 5.20 -23.29
C ARG A 116 8.39 5.06 -21.99
N GLY A 117 7.89 4.38 -20.97
CA GLY A 117 8.64 4.19 -19.72
C GLY A 117 9.10 5.51 -19.09
N ILE A 118 8.27 6.54 -19.26
CA ILE A 118 8.40 7.82 -18.58
C ILE A 118 7.14 7.96 -17.75
N ALA A 119 7.32 8.16 -16.45
CA ALA A 119 6.22 8.47 -15.55
C ALA A 119 6.47 9.86 -14.95
N ALA A 120 5.59 10.81 -15.23
CA ALA A 120 5.64 12.10 -14.58
C ALA A 120 5.10 11.96 -13.15
N TRP A 121 5.66 12.71 -12.22
CA TRP A 121 5.19 12.74 -10.85
C TRP A 121 5.00 14.17 -10.38
N HIS A 122 3.96 14.38 -9.57
CA HIS A 122 3.62 15.65 -8.93
C HIS A 122 3.43 15.40 -7.44
N TRP A 123 4.23 16.06 -6.61
CA TRP A 123 4.13 16.00 -5.16
C TRP A 123 3.24 17.12 -4.65
N LEU A 124 2.16 16.75 -3.97
CA LEU A 124 1.17 17.67 -3.42
C LEU A 124 1.26 17.68 -1.88
N SER A 125 1.12 18.86 -1.29
CA SER A 125 1.18 19.04 0.16
C SER A 125 0.03 18.34 0.88
N THR A 126 0.19 18.13 2.19
CA THR A 126 -0.98 17.89 3.05
C THR A 126 -1.86 19.16 3.04
N PRO A 127 -3.19 19.05 3.23
CA PRO A 127 -4.05 20.22 3.35
C PRO A 127 -3.58 21.16 4.46
N ASP A 128 -3.57 22.47 4.20
CA ASP A 128 -3.31 23.47 5.21
C ASP A 128 -4.35 23.36 6.36
N ILE A 129 -3.90 23.40 7.62
CA ILE A 129 -4.78 23.15 8.78
C ILE A 129 -5.92 24.17 8.90
N THR A 130 -5.75 25.38 8.35
CA THR A 130 -6.75 26.46 8.47
C THR A 130 -7.65 26.57 7.25
N THR A 131 -7.07 26.42 6.07
CA THR A 131 -7.76 26.64 4.79
C THR A 131 -8.09 25.36 4.04
N GLY A 132 -7.50 24.23 4.44
CA GLY A 132 -7.56 22.93 3.77
C GLY A 132 -7.07 22.94 2.31
N LYS A 133 -6.38 24.01 1.89
CA LYS A 133 -5.81 24.11 0.54
C LYS A 133 -4.58 23.22 0.41
N VAL A 134 -4.41 22.66 -0.78
CA VAL A 134 -3.27 21.84 -1.18
C VAL A 134 -2.47 22.60 -2.23
N VAL A 135 -1.14 22.51 -2.15
CA VAL A 135 -0.21 23.14 -3.09
C VAL A 135 0.76 22.10 -3.66
N GLU A 136 1.23 22.32 -4.90
CA GLU A 136 2.30 21.52 -5.49
C GLU A 136 3.64 21.90 -4.86
N LEU A 137 4.35 20.91 -4.33
CA LEU A 137 5.67 21.06 -3.69
C LEU A 137 6.81 20.79 -4.68
N GLY A 138 6.57 19.95 -5.68
CA GLY A 138 7.53 19.67 -6.75
C GLY A 138 6.96 18.72 -7.78
N SER A 139 7.61 18.69 -8.95
CA SER A 139 7.28 17.78 -10.04
C SER A 139 8.52 17.36 -10.80
N GLY A 140 8.42 16.24 -11.51
CA GLY A 140 9.51 15.70 -12.30
C GLY A 140 9.13 14.38 -12.97
N GLU A 141 10.14 13.60 -13.37
CA GLU A 141 9.92 12.36 -14.10
C GLU A 141 10.76 11.21 -13.51
N PHE A 142 10.19 10.01 -13.60
CA PHE A 142 10.93 8.76 -13.61
C PHE A 142 11.19 8.38 -15.06
N SER A 143 12.45 8.42 -15.48
CA SER A 143 12.84 8.04 -16.84
C SER A 143 13.58 6.72 -16.85
N VAL A 144 13.14 5.81 -17.72
CA VAL A 144 13.84 4.56 -17.98
C VAL A 144 15.14 4.80 -18.76
N PRO A 145 16.24 4.10 -18.45
CA PRO A 145 17.45 4.14 -19.27
C PRO A 145 17.23 3.49 -20.65
N ASN A 146 17.58 4.20 -21.72
CA ASN A 146 17.70 3.73 -23.11
C ASN A 146 16.41 3.18 -23.78
N LEU A 147 15.32 3.95 -23.74
CA LEU A 147 13.99 3.59 -24.27
C LEU A 147 13.91 3.16 -25.74
N LEU A 148 14.92 3.44 -26.56
CA LEU A 148 14.93 3.06 -27.97
C LEU A 148 14.99 1.54 -28.18
N SER A 149 15.40 0.77 -27.16
CA SER A 149 15.55 -0.69 -27.22
C SER A 149 14.62 -1.46 -26.27
N TYR A 150 13.79 -0.77 -25.47
CA TYR A 150 12.96 -1.38 -24.44
C TYR A 150 11.52 -0.86 -24.51
N THR A 151 10.56 -1.70 -24.13
CA THR A 151 9.16 -1.28 -23.92
C THR A 151 8.80 -1.41 -22.46
N SER A 152 8.23 -0.36 -21.86
CA SER A 152 7.65 -0.45 -20.51
C SER A 152 6.36 -1.29 -20.53
N VAL A 153 6.21 -2.19 -19.56
CA VAL A 153 5.08 -3.15 -19.53
C VAL A 153 4.24 -3.01 -18.27
N ASN A 154 4.88 -2.89 -17.12
CA ASN A 154 4.19 -2.81 -15.85
C ASN A 154 5.03 -2.05 -14.84
N SER A 155 4.38 -1.38 -13.92
CA SER A 155 4.99 -0.57 -12.87
C SER A 155 4.29 -0.83 -11.55
N PHE A 156 4.96 -0.49 -10.46
CA PHE A 156 4.40 -0.56 -9.13
C PHE A 156 5.03 0.51 -8.23
N ASN A 157 4.18 1.19 -7.50
CA ASN A 157 4.57 2.31 -6.66
C ASN A 157 4.37 1.94 -5.19
N PHE A 158 5.28 2.34 -4.31
CA PHE A 158 5.21 2.01 -2.89
C PHE A 158 5.81 3.09 -2.00
N SER A 159 5.27 3.26 -0.78
CA SER A 159 5.76 4.24 0.18
C SER A 159 7.09 3.81 0.80
N LEU A 160 8.01 4.76 0.96
CA LEU A 160 9.28 4.58 1.65
C LEU A 160 9.16 4.90 3.15
N VAL A 161 10.11 4.44 3.95
CA VAL A 161 10.07 4.62 5.42
C VAL A 161 10.30 6.08 5.81
N ASP A 162 11.07 6.81 5.01
CA ASP A 162 11.32 8.24 5.16
C ASP A 162 10.15 9.10 4.63
N GLY A 163 9.07 8.49 4.14
CA GLY A 163 7.93 9.19 3.54
C GLY A 163 8.10 9.50 2.05
N GLY A 164 9.21 9.08 1.43
CA GLY A 164 9.40 9.12 -0.02
C GLY A 164 8.54 8.09 -0.78
N ILE A 165 8.72 8.01 -2.09
CA ILE A 165 8.07 6.99 -2.95
C ILE A 165 9.10 6.19 -3.73
N GLY A 166 8.91 4.87 -3.76
CA GLY A 166 9.57 3.97 -4.70
C GLY A 166 8.71 3.76 -5.94
N TYR A 167 9.33 3.87 -7.10
CA TYR A 167 8.76 3.58 -8.42
C TYR A 167 9.52 2.38 -9.02
N ALA A 168 8.92 1.21 -9.01
CA ALA A 168 9.45 0.01 -9.62
C ALA A 168 8.81 -0.22 -10.99
N TYR A 169 9.57 -0.64 -11.98
CA TYR A 169 9.05 -0.85 -13.33
C TYR A 169 9.74 -1.99 -14.06
N ILE A 170 8.96 -2.63 -14.93
CA ILE A 170 9.31 -3.81 -15.72
C ILE A 170 9.42 -3.39 -17.17
N LEU A 171 10.57 -3.66 -17.76
CA LEU A 171 10.88 -3.47 -19.15
C LEU A 171 10.98 -4.80 -19.86
N ARG A 172 10.43 -4.88 -21.07
CA ARG A 172 10.69 -5.98 -22.00
C ARG A 172 11.65 -5.55 -23.11
N TYR A 173 12.41 -6.50 -23.62
CA TYR A 173 13.23 -6.33 -24.81
C TYR A 173 13.35 -7.63 -25.60
N ASP A 174 13.52 -7.47 -26.90
CA ASP A 174 13.78 -8.55 -27.82
C ASP A 174 15.29 -8.71 -28.03
N GLU A 175 15.71 -9.93 -28.33
CA GLU A 175 17.08 -10.22 -28.73
C GLU A 175 17.31 -9.69 -30.16
N MET A 176 18.30 -8.82 -30.36
CA MET A 176 18.60 -8.28 -31.69
C MET A 176 18.81 -9.42 -32.69
N GLY A 177 17.96 -9.49 -33.72
CA GLY A 177 18.05 -10.50 -34.80
C GLY A 177 17.21 -11.76 -34.62
N SER A 178 16.35 -11.85 -33.60
CA SER A 178 15.47 -13.01 -33.41
C SER A 178 14.24 -12.94 -34.32
N SER A 179 14.17 -13.82 -35.33
CA SER A 179 13.05 -13.97 -36.27
C SER A 179 12.13 -15.16 -35.94
N ALA A 180 12.13 -15.64 -34.70
CA ALA A 180 11.36 -16.82 -34.30
C ALA A 180 9.93 -16.44 -33.92
N THR A 181 8.99 -16.62 -34.86
CA THR A 181 7.58 -16.22 -34.75
C THR A 181 6.67 -17.19 -33.97
N ASN A 182 7.19 -18.34 -33.50
CA ASN A 182 6.37 -19.44 -32.97
C ASN A 182 6.69 -19.88 -31.52
N ASP A 183 7.62 -19.24 -30.80
CA ASP A 183 7.81 -19.49 -29.36
C ASP A 183 6.83 -18.60 -28.58
N PRO A 184 5.99 -19.11 -27.67
CA PRO A 184 5.17 -18.23 -26.81
C PRO A 184 5.98 -17.46 -25.77
N ASN A 185 7.25 -17.81 -25.55
CA ASN A 185 8.20 -17.12 -24.68
C ASN A 185 9.26 -16.40 -25.54
N ILE A 186 8.95 -15.19 -26.00
CA ILE A 186 9.79 -14.50 -27.00
C ILE A 186 10.78 -13.52 -26.35
N GLN A 187 10.47 -13.02 -25.15
CA GLN A 187 11.05 -11.77 -24.66
C GLN A 187 11.85 -11.96 -23.37
N TYR A 188 12.90 -11.17 -23.25
CA TYR A 188 13.62 -11.00 -22.00
C TYR A 188 13.09 -9.78 -21.25
N TRP A 189 13.32 -9.79 -19.95
CA TRP A 189 12.73 -8.82 -19.05
C TRP A 189 13.77 -8.26 -18.07
N LYS A 190 13.65 -6.98 -17.77
CA LYS A 190 14.44 -6.29 -16.75
C LYS A 190 13.51 -5.57 -15.78
N ILE A 191 13.89 -5.59 -14.51
CA ILE A 191 13.19 -4.87 -13.45
C ILE A 191 14.12 -3.81 -12.91
N TYR A 192 13.63 -2.58 -12.85
CA TYR A 192 14.34 -1.45 -12.28
C TYR A 192 13.54 -0.84 -11.14
N VAL A 193 14.23 -0.07 -10.30
CA VAL A 193 13.63 0.75 -9.26
C VAL A 193 14.24 2.13 -9.27
N SER A 194 13.42 3.14 -9.04
CA SER A 194 13.83 4.50 -8.70
C SER A 194 13.11 4.94 -7.43
N PHE A 195 13.74 5.84 -6.69
CA PHE A 195 13.20 6.44 -5.47
C PHE A 195 13.09 7.95 -5.63
N LEU A 196 11.97 8.50 -5.19
CA LEU A 196 11.74 9.92 -4.98
C LEU A 196 11.82 10.20 -3.49
N ARG A 197 12.79 11.04 -3.10
CA ARG A 197 12.97 11.45 -1.71
C ARG A 197 12.14 12.70 -1.43
N GLU A 198 11.46 12.71 -0.29
CA GLU A 198 10.61 13.81 0.14
C GLU A 198 11.41 15.11 0.36
N GLU A 199 12.53 15.05 1.06
CA GLU A 199 13.29 16.26 1.43
C GLU A 199 13.83 17.05 0.23
N THR A 200 14.17 16.35 -0.86
CA THR A 200 14.85 16.94 -2.01
C THR A 200 13.95 17.06 -3.24
N TYR A 201 12.74 16.49 -3.20
CA TYR A 201 11.83 16.36 -4.35
C TYR A 201 12.58 15.93 -5.62
N SER A 202 13.47 14.95 -5.49
CA SER A 202 14.34 14.50 -6.58
C SER A 202 14.29 13.00 -6.73
N SER A 203 14.08 12.52 -7.96
CA SER A 203 14.17 11.11 -8.29
C SER A 203 15.63 10.67 -8.38
N THR A 204 15.89 9.44 -7.95
CA THR A 204 17.21 8.79 -8.08
C THR A 204 17.36 8.17 -9.45
N THR A 205 18.60 8.06 -9.93
CA THR A 205 18.88 7.30 -11.14
C THR A 205 18.40 5.85 -10.98
N PRO A 206 17.62 5.31 -11.92
CA PRO A 206 17.09 3.97 -11.75
C PRO A 206 18.16 2.90 -11.68
N SER A 207 17.98 1.97 -10.74
CA SER A 207 18.88 0.84 -10.51
C SER A 207 18.27 -0.44 -11.09
N LEU A 208 19.06 -1.21 -11.85
CA LEU A 208 18.66 -2.54 -12.33
C LEU A 208 18.70 -3.51 -11.14
N ILE A 209 17.54 -4.07 -10.78
CA ILE A 209 17.43 -5.00 -9.64
C ILE A 209 17.24 -6.45 -10.08
N TYR A 210 16.73 -6.70 -11.28
CA TYR A 210 16.61 -8.08 -11.78
C TYR A 210 16.61 -8.11 -13.31
N GLN A 211 17.17 -9.18 -13.88
CA GLN A 211 17.13 -9.47 -15.31
C GLN A 211 16.85 -10.96 -15.49
N THR A 212 15.94 -11.32 -16.39
CA THR A 212 15.69 -12.72 -16.70
C THR A 212 16.84 -13.33 -17.49
N THR A 213 17.18 -14.57 -17.15
CA THR A 213 18.14 -15.39 -17.91
C THR A 213 17.45 -16.23 -18.99
N THR A 214 16.13 -16.41 -18.92
CA THR A 214 15.31 -17.11 -19.90
C THR A 214 14.21 -16.20 -20.43
N LYS A 215 13.68 -16.54 -21.61
CA LYS A 215 12.52 -15.88 -22.18
C LYS A 215 11.26 -16.29 -21.40
N LEU A 216 10.35 -15.34 -21.22
CA LEU A 216 9.07 -15.54 -20.52
C LEU A 216 7.94 -14.88 -21.31
N ASN A 217 6.73 -15.38 -21.13
CA ASN A 217 5.52 -14.82 -21.74
C ASN A 217 5.18 -13.45 -21.12
N SER A 218 5.10 -13.37 -19.79
CA SER A 218 4.89 -12.09 -19.10
C SER A 218 5.42 -12.06 -17.67
N ILE A 219 5.74 -10.85 -17.21
CA ILE A 219 6.09 -10.56 -15.82
C ILE A 219 5.21 -9.40 -15.36
N ALA A 220 4.71 -9.48 -14.12
CA ALA A 220 3.95 -8.40 -13.50
C ALA A 220 4.25 -8.29 -12.01
N PHE A 221 4.24 -7.07 -11.48
CA PHE A 221 4.20 -6.86 -10.04
C PHE A 221 2.82 -7.18 -9.48
N LYS A 222 2.81 -7.74 -8.28
CA LYS A 222 1.59 -8.01 -7.50
C LYS A 222 1.50 -7.09 -6.29
N SER A 223 2.61 -6.89 -5.60
CA SER A 223 2.71 -5.97 -4.47
C SER A 223 4.17 -5.60 -4.22
N CYS A 224 4.41 -4.43 -3.62
CA CYS A 224 5.69 -4.06 -3.05
C CYS A 224 5.46 -3.43 -1.67
N PHE A 225 6.30 -3.78 -0.70
CA PHE A 225 6.18 -3.30 0.67
C PHE A 225 7.53 -3.26 1.38
N TYR A 226 7.63 -2.45 2.42
CA TYR A 226 8.81 -2.37 3.28
C TYR A 226 9.06 -3.71 3.99
N ASN A 227 10.34 -4.08 4.07
CA ASN A 227 10.84 -5.23 4.81
C ASN A 227 11.67 -4.73 6.00
N ASN A 228 11.37 -5.24 7.20
CA ASN A 228 11.97 -4.75 8.45
C ASN A 228 13.50 -4.90 8.53
N ASN A 229 14.13 -5.60 7.58
CA ASN A 229 15.57 -5.80 7.46
C ASN A 229 16.25 -4.80 6.47
N ALA A 230 15.87 -3.52 6.52
CA ALA A 230 16.50 -2.40 5.80
C ALA A 230 16.22 -2.28 4.29
N GLY A 231 15.10 -2.80 3.79
CA GLY A 231 14.80 -2.77 2.36
C GLY A 231 13.33 -2.92 2.02
N TYR A 232 13.07 -3.40 0.81
CA TYR A 232 11.73 -3.63 0.27
C TYR A 232 11.65 -5.03 -0.32
N ILE A 233 10.46 -5.60 -0.23
CA ILE A 233 10.09 -6.86 -0.87
C ILE A 233 9.00 -6.55 -1.88
N CYS A 234 9.22 -6.96 -3.12
CA CYS A 234 8.24 -6.97 -4.19
C CYS A 234 7.86 -8.40 -4.55
N ILE A 235 6.57 -8.66 -4.73
CA ILE A 235 6.06 -9.91 -5.26
C ILE A 235 5.87 -9.77 -6.76
N VAL A 236 6.53 -10.64 -7.50
CA VAL A 236 6.54 -10.63 -8.96
C VAL A 236 5.97 -11.95 -9.45
N SER A 237 4.95 -11.90 -10.31
CA SER A 237 4.44 -13.08 -11.01
C SER A 237 5.18 -13.25 -12.33
N LEU A 238 5.74 -14.44 -12.56
CA LEU A 238 6.39 -14.85 -13.79
C LEU A 238 5.49 -15.88 -14.47
N ASN A 239 5.03 -15.54 -15.67
CA ASN A 239 4.18 -16.38 -16.50
C ASN A 239 5.02 -17.02 -17.60
N ASN A 240 5.04 -18.35 -17.61
CA ASN A 240 5.73 -19.13 -18.62
C ASN A 240 4.73 -20.02 -19.35
N THR A 241 4.75 -20.03 -20.68
CA THR A 241 3.92 -20.92 -21.47
C THR A 241 4.73 -22.16 -21.85
N ILE A 242 4.30 -23.32 -21.35
CA ILE A 242 4.89 -24.62 -21.64
C ILE A 242 4.06 -25.28 -22.75
N THR A 243 4.70 -25.59 -23.87
CA THR A 243 4.07 -26.26 -25.01
C THR A 243 4.57 -27.70 -25.10
N ASN A 244 3.67 -28.67 -24.94
CA ASN A 244 4.01 -30.10 -25.05
C ASN A 244 3.11 -30.78 -26.07
N LYS A 245 3.69 -31.15 -27.22
CA LYS A 245 3.20 -31.95 -28.37
C LYS A 245 1.77 -31.77 -28.92
N ASN A 246 0.80 -31.20 -28.19
CA ASN A 246 -0.55 -30.79 -28.59
C ASN A 246 -1.29 -29.93 -27.53
N GLN A 247 -0.70 -29.65 -26.35
CA GLN A 247 -1.32 -28.82 -25.30
C GLN A 247 -0.36 -27.70 -24.89
N SER A 248 -0.87 -26.47 -24.83
CA SER A 248 -0.19 -25.32 -24.24
C SER A 248 -0.79 -25.03 -22.86
N ARG A 249 0.06 -24.88 -21.86
CA ARG A 249 -0.35 -24.47 -20.51
C ARG A 249 0.51 -23.31 -20.05
N THR A 250 -0.13 -22.26 -19.54
CA THR A 250 0.56 -21.17 -18.85
C THR A 250 0.70 -21.53 -17.38
N GLU A 251 1.94 -21.57 -16.90
CA GLU A 251 2.25 -21.70 -15.48
C GLU A 251 2.61 -20.33 -14.93
N VAL A 252 1.90 -19.94 -13.86
CA VAL A 252 2.14 -18.71 -13.11
C VAL A 252 2.89 -19.08 -11.85
N ASN A 253 4.11 -18.58 -11.71
CA ASN A 253 4.92 -18.74 -10.50
C ASN A 253 5.16 -17.37 -9.86
N TYR A 254 5.17 -17.32 -8.54
CA TYR A 254 5.35 -16.08 -7.78
C TYR A 254 6.72 -16.07 -7.13
N TYR A 255 7.36 -14.89 -7.13
CA TYR A 255 8.70 -14.70 -6.62
C TYR A 255 8.75 -13.48 -5.71
N GLN A 256 9.60 -13.56 -4.68
CA GLN A 256 9.96 -12.49 -3.77
C GLN A 256 11.25 -11.85 -4.28
N LEU A 257 11.16 -10.60 -4.72
CA LEU A 257 12.27 -9.75 -5.09
C LEU A 257 12.60 -8.83 -3.93
N GLU A 258 13.78 -9.02 -3.34
CA GLU A 258 14.27 -8.18 -2.25
C GLU A 258 15.29 -7.17 -2.74
N LEU A 259 15.16 -5.94 -2.27
CA LEU A 259 16.07 -4.85 -2.58
C LEU A 259 16.32 -3.98 -1.34
N LEU A 260 17.47 -3.31 -1.27
CA LEU A 260 17.79 -2.35 -0.22
C LEU A 260 17.13 -0.99 -0.50
N THR A 261 17.07 -0.12 0.52
CA THR A 261 16.66 1.29 0.35
C THR A 261 17.55 2.09 -0.60
N THR A 262 18.75 1.58 -0.92
CA THR A 262 19.66 2.12 -1.93
C THR A 262 19.31 1.71 -3.36
N GLY A 263 18.37 0.77 -3.54
CA GLY A 263 18.04 0.21 -4.86
C GLY A 263 18.93 -0.95 -5.28
N SER A 264 19.75 -1.46 -4.36
CA SER A 264 20.60 -2.63 -4.60
C SER A 264 19.81 -3.92 -4.45
N PHE A 265 20.00 -4.86 -5.39
CA PHE A 265 19.44 -6.20 -5.32
C PHE A 265 19.96 -6.97 -4.10
N VAL A 266 19.08 -7.75 -3.45
CA VAL A 266 19.43 -8.65 -2.35
C VAL A 266 19.20 -10.10 -2.75
N GLN A 267 17.95 -10.47 -3.06
CA GLN A 267 17.60 -11.83 -3.44
C GLN A 267 16.35 -11.91 -4.31
N PHE A 268 16.22 -13.03 -5.04
CA PHE A 268 15.04 -13.38 -5.84
C PHE A 268 14.64 -14.83 -5.55
N GLY A 269 13.70 -15.02 -4.64
CA GLY A 269 13.27 -16.34 -4.13
C GLY A 269 11.87 -16.73 -4.60
N MET A 270 11.58 -18.02 -4.72
CA MET A 270 10.24 -18.49 -5.11
C MET A 270 9.28 -18.49 -3.91
N VAL A 271 8.06 -17.99 -4.10
CA VAL A 271 6.96 -18.15 -3.12
C VAL A 271 6.45 -19.60 -3.20
N PRO A 272 6.29 -20.32 -2.07
CA PRO A 272 5.88 -21.73 -2.10
C PRO A 272 4.54 -21.94 -2.84
N LYS A 273 4.45 -23.01 -3.64
CA LYS A 273 3.33 -23.24 -4.57
C LYS A 273 1.99 -23.41 -3.85
N GLU A 274 2.02 -23.98 -2.65
CA GLU A 274 0.86 -24.22 -1.80
C GLU A 274 0.09 -22.93 -1.48
N ILE A 275 0.80 -21.80 -1.45
CA ILE A 275 0.26 -20.47 -1.22
C ILE A 275 -0.30 -19.87 -2.51
N SER A 276 0.37 -20.09 -3.64
CA SER A 276 0.04 -19.47 -4.93
C SER A 276 -0.96 -20.23 -5.81
N ASN A 277 -1.32 -21.46 -5.44
CA ASN A 277 -2.17 -22.33 -6.26
C ASN A 277 -3.62 -21.82 -6.47
N THR A 278 -4.02 -20.73 -5.82
CA THR A 278 -5.32 -20.07 -6.05
C THR A 278 -5.11 -18.66 -6.55
N GLY A 279 -5.76 -18.32 -7.68
CA GLY A 279 -5.44 -17.14 -8.49
C GLY A 279 -5.54 -15.77 -7.81
N ASN A 280 -6.21 -15.67 -6.65
CA ASN A 280 -6.33 -14.43 -5.88
C ASN A 280 -5.84 -14.63 -4.43
N PHE A 281 -4.65 -14.11 -4.14
CA PHE A 281 -4.16 -13.95 -2.77
C PHE A 281 -3.46 -12.58 -2.64
N ASP A 282 -3.52 -12.02 -1.44
CA ASP A 282 -2.71 -10.88 -1.04
C ASP A 282 -1.54 -11.36 -0.19
N LEU A 283 -0.39 -10.70 -0.32
CA LEU A 283 0.76 -10.91 0.54
C LEU A 283 1.21 -9.59 1.16
N TYR A 284 1.48 -9.60 2.46
CA TYR A 284 2.02 -8.46 3.21
C TYR A 284 3.19 -8.89 4.08
N SER A 285 4.23 -8.06 4.21
CA SER A 285 5.21 -8.23 5.28
C SER A 285 4.58 -7.91 6.64
N LEU A 286 4.94 -8.71 7.64
CA LEU A 286 4.59 -8.47 9.04
C LEU A 286 5.73 -7.74 9.73
N ILE A 287 5.39 -6.77 10.57
CA ILE A 287 6.38 -5.97 11.32
C ILE A 287 7.24 -6.86 12.20
N TYR A 288 6.65 -7.82 12.89
CA TYR A 288 7.37 -8.77 13.73
C TYR A 288 7.88 -9.97 12.93
N GLY A 289 8.34 -9.76 11.69
CA GLY A 289 8.91 -10.81 10.85
C GLY A 289 7.88 -11.71 10.16
N GLY A 290 8.29 -12.26 9.02
CA GLY A 290 7.47 -13.12 8.20
C GLY A 290 6.47 -12.38 7.31
N PHE A 291 5.53 -13.15 6.78
CA PHE A 291 4.54 -12.69 5.81
C PHE A 291 3.14 -13.13 6.19
N LEU A 292 2.16 -12.28 5.91
CA LEU A 292 0.75 -12.60 5.93
C LEU A 292 0.26 -12.85 4.51
N VAL A 293 -0.21 -14.06 4.24
CA VAL A 293 -1.00 -14.40 3.06
C VAL A 293 -2.47 -14.26 3.41
N ARG A 294 -3.25 -13.53 2.61
CA ARG A 294 -4.72 -13.55 2.68
C ARG A 294 -5.28 -14.14 1.41
N LYS A 295 -6.28 -14.99 1.53
CA LYS A 295 -6.94 -15.66 0.43
C LYS A 295 -8.44 -15.49 0.57
N TYR A 296 -9.04 -14.82 -0.39
CA TYR A 296 -10.48 -14.58 -0.43
C TYR A 296 -11.16 -15.67 -1.25
N TYR A 297 -12.35 -16.07 -0.81
CA TYR A 297 -13.20 -16.95 -1.62
C TYR A 297 -13.98 -16.12 -2.64
N THR A 298 -14.26 -16.71 -3.80
CA THR A 298 -14.94 -16.01 -4.91
C THR A 298 -16.31 -15.50 -4.46
N ASN A 299 -16.61 -14.24 -4.80
CA ASN A 299 -17.90 -13.58 -4.52
C ASN A 299 -18.29 -13.50 -3.04
N THR A 300 -17.30 -13.49 -2.12
CA THR A 300 -17.56 -13.32 -0.69
C THR A 300 -16.39 -12.60 0.00
N MET A 301 -16.67 -11.99 1.16
CA MET A 301 -15.66 -11.47 2.08
C MET A 301 -15.02 -12.55 2.96
N ALA A 302 -15.52 -13.79 2.89
CA ALA A 302 -14.87 -14.91 3.56
C ALA A 302 -13.42 -15.03 3.11
N MET A 303 -12.51 -15.21 4.07
CA MET A 303 -11.09 -15.32 3.79
C MET A 303 -10.44 -16.39 4.67
N ASN A 304 -9.40 -17.02 4.15
CA ASN A 304 -8.36 -17.65 4.97
C ASN A 304 -7.14 -16.73 5.03
N PHE A 305 -6.39 -16.81 6.11
CA PHE A 305 -5.08 -16.18 6.20
C PHE A 305 -4.04 -17.12 6.78
N TYR A 306 -2.80 -16.95 6.34
CA TYR A 306 -1.66 -17.77 6.73
C TYR A 306 -0.47 -16.88 7.07
N ILE A 307 0.29 -17.25 8.09
CA ILE A 307 1.52 -16.59 8.51
C ILE A 307 2.67 -17.50 8.13
N LEU A 308 3.62 -16.94 7.39
CA LEU A 308 4.84 -17.60 6.95
C LEU A 308 6.03 -16.95 7.64
N ASP A 309 7.09 -17.70 7.91
CA ASP A 309 8.38 -17.10 8.28
C ASP A 309 9.07 -16.46 7.07
N ASN A 310 10.22 -15.81 7.32
CA ASN A 310 11.03 -15.18 6.28
C ASN A 310 11.55 -16.18 5.22
N ASN A 311 11.54 -17.48 5.51
CA ASN A 311 11.92 -18.53 4.56
C ASN A 311 10.70 -19.12 3.83
N GLY A 312 9.50 -18.56 4.05
CA GLY A 312 8.25 -19.02 3.44
C GLY A 312 7.59 -20.22 4.14
N ASN A 313 8.09 -20.68 5.28
CA ASN A 313 7.48 -21.83 5.98
C ASN A 313 6.25 -21.40 6.77
N TYR A 314 5.17 -22.18 6.66
CA TYR A 314 3.94 -21.97 7.44
C TYR A 314 4.19 -22.03 8.95
N LYS A 315 3.62 -21.06 9.69
CA LYS A 315 3.69 -20.97 11.16
C LYS A 315 2.34 -20.99 11.84
N SER A 316 1.35 -20.29 11.29
CA SER A 316 -0.01 -20.23 11.85
C SER A 316 -1.00 -19.71 10.81
N GLY A 317 -2.29 -19.77 11.11
CA GLY A 317 -3.31 -19.26 10.20
C GLY A 317 -4.67 -19.18 10.87
N GLY A 318 -5.66 -18.74 10.10
CA GLY A 318 -7.05 -18.64 10.54
C GLY A 318 -7.97 -18.25 9.40
N SER A 319 -9.21 -17.92 9.72
CA SER A 319 -10.22 -17.53 8.75
C SER A 319 -11.19 -16.49 9.28
N PHE A 320 -11.85 -15.77 8.37
CA PHE A 320 -13.07 -15.01 8.63
C PHE A 320 -14.16 -15.59 7.72
N GLY A 321 -15.37 -15.78 8.28
CA GLY A 321 -16.50 -16.32 7.54
C GLY A 321 -17.17 -15.27 6.63
N PRO A 322 -18.21 -15.68 5.88
CA PRO A 322 -18.94 -14.79 4.96
C PRO A 322 -19.77 -13.71 5.67
N GLU A 323 -19.99 -13.83 6.98
CA GLU A 323 -20.72 -12.87 7.82
C GLU A 323 -19.99 -11.54 8.04
N PHE A 324 -18.71 -11.47 7.71
CA PHE A 324 -17.91 -10.26 7.82
C PHE A 324 -18.13 -9.35 6.62
N VAL A 325 -18.45 -8.09 6.86
CA VAL A 325 -18.65 -7.07 5.81
C VAL A 325 -17.34 -6.33 5.47
N ASN A 326 -16.36 -6.35 6.38
CA ASN A 326 -15.07 -5.70 6.16
C ASN A 326 -13.95 -6.38 6.95
N ILE A 327 -12.75 -6.49 6.37
CA ILE A 327 -11.57 -7.03 7.05
C ILE A 327 -10.35 -6.14 6.82
N ASN A 328 -9.84 -5.56 7.91
CA ASN A 328 -8.69 -4.65 7.90
C ASN A 328 -7.46 -5.26 8.57
N LEU A 329 -6.27 -4.87 8.10
CA LEU A 329 -4.99 -5.23 8.71
C LEU A 329 -4.39 -4.02 9.43
N PHE A 330 -4.29 -4.09 10.75
CA PHE A 330 -3.54 -3.14 11.57
C PHE A 330 -2.08 -3.59 11.65
N ARG A 331 -1.26 -3.12 10.70
CA ARG A 331 0.15 -3.55 10.56
C ARG A 331 0.96 -3.36 11.84
N LYS A 332 0.87 -2.16 12.47
CA LYS A 332 1.59 -1.82 13.72
C LYS A 332 1.33 -2.82 14.85
N ASN A 333 0.06 -3.13 15.08
CA ASN A 333 -0.33 -4.04 16.16
C ASN A 333 -0.21 -5.51 15.76
N SER A 334 0.00 -5.78 14.46
CA SER A 334 -0.07 -7.10 13.83
C SER A 334 -1.37 -7.80 14.18
N THR A 335 -2.50 -7.15 13.85
CA THR A 335 -3.84 -7.66 14.16
C THR A 335 -4.75 -7.52 12.95
N LEU A 336 -5.52 -8.55 12.64
CA LEU A 336 -6.65 -8.46 11.71
C LEU A 336 -7.91 -8.06 12.46
N LEU A 337 -8.64 -7.09 11.93
CA LEU A 337 -9.96 -6.71 12.39
C LEU A 337 -11.00 -7.16 11.38
N GLY A 338 -11.89 -8.05 11.79
CA GLY A 338 -13.14 -8.32 11.09
C GLY A 338 -14.26 -7.45 11.66
N VAL A 339 -15.07 -6.88 10.79
CA VAL A 339 -16.31 -6.19 11.14
C VAL A 339 -17.48 -6.98 10.59
N LYS A 340 -18.45 -7.27 11.46
CA LYS A 340 -19.72 -7.90 11.13
C LYS A 340 -20.85 -6.92 11.43
N GLU A 341 -21.89 -6.94 10.61
CA GLU A 341 -23.11 -6.17 10.81
C GLU A 341 -24.26 -7.13 11.15
N THR A 342 -24.89 -6.92 12.30
CA THR A 342 -26.05 -7.70 12.76
C THR A 342 -27.21 -6.73 13.01
N GLY A 343 -27.99 -6.44 11.96
CA GLY A 343 -28.99 -5.36 12.01
C GLY A 343 -28.30 -4.01 12.23
N ASN A 344 -28.81 -3.17 13.13
CA ASN A 344 -28.22 -1.85 13.42
C ASN A 344 -27.00 -1.89 14.38
N LYS A 345 -26.35 -3.05 14.55
CA LYS A 345 -25.20 -3.22 15.46
C LYS A 345 -23.99 -3.71 14.69
N LEU A 346 -22.84 -3.11 14.98
CA LEU A 346 -21.53 -3.57 14.51
C LEU A 346 -20.88 -4.44 15.58
N GLU A 347 -20.42 -5.61 15.17
CA GLU A 347 -19.59 -6.52 15.96
C GLU A 347 -18.16 -6.49 15.42
N PHE A 348 -17.19 -6.33 16.30
CA PHE A 348 -15.77 -6.26 15.97
C PHE A 348 -15.05 -7.51 16.47
N LEU A 349 -14.33 -8.19 15.59
CA LEU A 349 -13.49 -9.34 15.94
C LEU A 349 -12.03 -9.04 15.64
N LEU A 350 -11.21 -8.97 16.69
CA LEU A 350 -9.77 -8.80 16.59
C LEU A 350 -9.10 -10.18 16.63
N LYS A 351 -8.29 -10.49 15.61
CA LYS A 351 -7.43 -11.67 15.56
C LYS A 351 -5.96 -11.23 15.56
N PRO A 352 -5.26 -11.29 16.70
CA PRO A 352 -3.83 -10.98 16.72
C PRO A 352 -3.08 -11.99 15.86
N LEU A 353 -2.11 -11.48 15.10
CA LEU A 353 -1.23 -12.27 14.25
C LEU A 353 0.00 -12.68 15.06
N LEU A 354 0.53 -13.86 14.77
CA LEU A 354 1.74 -14.36 15.39
C LEU A 354 2.92 -13.41 15.13
N ARG A 355 3.57 -12.97 16.21
CA ARG A 355 4.78 -12.14 16.17
C ARG A 355 6.00 -13.07 16.15
N LEU A 356 6.67 -13.21 15.01
CA LEU A 356 7.78 -14.16 14.84
C LEU A 356 9.10 -13.65 15.46
N ASN A 357 9.37 -12.35 15.31
CA ASN A 357 10.59 -11.66 15.69
C ASN A 357 10.35 -10.73 16.88
N ASN A 358 9.64 -11.22 17.88
CA ASN A 358 9.48 -10.53 19.16
C ASN A 358 9.54 -11.57 20.26
N GLN A 359 10.72 -11.76 20.86
CA GLN A 359 11.01 -12.79 21.86
C GLN A 359 10.33 -12.49 23.22
N GLY A 360 9.03 -12.20 23.22
CA GLY A 360 8.26 -11.86 24.41
C GLY A 360 8.52 -10.46 24.96
N ALA A 361 9.12 -9.56 24.18
CA ALA A 361 9.33 -8.19 24.62
C ALA A 361 8.06 -7.35 24.43
N GLU A 362 7.72 -6.53 25.42
CA GLU A 362 6.53 -5.66 25.41
C GLU A 362 6.67 -4.45 24.46
N TYR A 363 7.76 -4.37 23.68
CA TYR A 363 7.98 -3.27 22.75
C TYR A 363 7.19 -3.44 21.46
N ASP A 364 6.59 -2.34 21.00
CA ASP A 364 5.93 -2.25 19.70
C ASP A 364 6.92 -2.17 18.51
N ASN A 365 8.22 -2.16 18.80
CA ASN A 365 9.28 -2.15 17.80
C ASN A 365 10.12 -3.45 17.91
N PRO A 366 10.10 -4.33 16.89
CA PRO A 366 10.82 -5.61 16.91
C PRO A 366 12.35 -5.47 16.96
N VAL A 367 12.91 -4.30 16.61
CA VAL A 367 14.36 -4.08 16.63
C VAL A 367 14.88 -3.63 18.00
N ILE A 368 13.99 -3.26 18.93
CA ILE A 368 14.37 -2.95 20.31
C ILE A 368 14.59 -4.28 21.05
N GLU A 369 15.82 -4.49 21.49
CA GLU A 369 16.21 -5.67 22.26
C GLU A 369 15.84 -5.49 23.74
N SER A 370 16.13 -4.32 24.31
CA SER A 370 15.82 -4.00 25.71
C SER A 370 15.87 -2.51 25.97
N THR A 371 15.23 -2.05 27.04
CA THR A 371 15.36 -0.70 27.57
C THR A 371 15.79 -0.72 29.02
N LYS A 372 16.36 0.40 29.48
CA LYS A 372 16.56 0.71 30.89
C LYS A 372 16.02 2.12 31.15
N PRO A 373 14.97 2.28 31.96
CA PRO A 373 14.21 1.22 32.63
C PRO A 373 13.46 0.29 31.65
N VAL A 374 13.16 -0.93 32.09
CA VAL A 374 12.33 -1.87 31.31
C VAL A 374 10.87 -1.42 31.32
N VAL A 375 10.07 -1.88 30.35
CA VAL A 375 8.63 -1.60 30.32
C VAL A 375 8.00 -2.10 31.63
N ASN A 376 7.10 -1.28 32.19
CA ASN A 376 6.42 -1.54 33.47
C ASN A 376 7.33 -1.58 34.71
N GLU A 377 8.60 -1.18 34.60
CA GLU A 377 9.47 -1.01 35.77
C GLU A 377 9.00 0.17 36.63
N VAL A 378 8.86 -0.06 37.93
CA VAL A 378 8.67 1.02 38.90
C VAL A 378 10.03 1.65 39.17
N ILE A 379 10.21 2.89 38.74
CA ILE A 379 11.48 3.60 38.82
C ILE A 379 11.48 4.67 39.91
N ASP A 380 12.67 4.93 40.45
CA ASP A 380 12.92 6.08 41.31
C ASP A 380 12.93 7.38 40.48
N SER A 381 12.53 8.50 41.08
CA SER A 381 12.51 9.81 40.41
C SER A 381 13.89 10.34 40.05
N SER A 382 14.97 9.73 40.55
CA SER A 382 16.37 10.05 40.24
C SER A 382 16.86 9.57 38.86
N ILE A 383 16.09 8.74 38.14
CA ILE A 383 16.46 8.33 36.78
C ILE A 383 16.37 9.53 35.83
N ASN A 384 17.52 9.94 35.29
CA ASN A 384 17.66 11.08 34.39
C ASN A 384 18.00 10.70 32.94
N PHE A 385 18.13 9.41 32.63
CA PHE A 385 18.34 8.92 31.27
C PHE A 385 17.57 7.62 31.02
N ILE A 386 17.19 7.41 29.77
CA ILE A 386 16.64 6.15 29.28
C ILE A 386 17.65 5.55 28.30
N THR A 387 17.98 4.28 28.47
CA THR A 387 18.81 3.53 27.53
C THR A 387 17.92 2.65 26.67
N ILE A 388 18.10 2.68 25.36
CA ILE A 388 17.44 1.77 24.42
C ILE A 388 18.54 0.98 23.71
N LYS A 389 18.53 -0.33 23.89
CA LYS A 389 19.43 -1.25 23.18
C LYS A 389 18.70 -1.84 21.99
N TYR A 390 19.28 -1.68 20.81
CA TYR A 390 18.76 -2.25 19.58
C TYR A 390 19.48 -3.55 19.24
N ALA A 391 18.74 -4.53 18.71
CA ALA A 391 19.29 -5.81 18.25
C ALA A 391 20.15 -5.67 16.98
N ILE A 392 20.07 -4.51 16.31
CA ILE A 392 20.84 -4.15 15.13
C ILE A 392 21.64 -2.88 15.40
N GLN A 393 22.71 -2.68 14.65
CA GLN A 393 23.43 -1.41 14.68
C GLN A 393 22.53 -0.29 14.16
N VAL A 394 22.34 0.76 14.95
CA VAL A 394 21.55 1.94 14.59
C VAL A 394 22.47 3.15 14.42
N ARG A 395 22.09 4.06 13.52
CA ARG A 395 22.66 5.41 13.47
C ARG A 395 21.79 6.33 14.30
N LEU A 396 22.41 7.31 14.97
CA LEU A 396 21.66 8.34 15.68
C LEU A 396 20.79 9.09 14.67
N SER A 397 19.48 9.01 14.87
CA SER A 397 18.54 9.78 14.08
C SER A 397 18.71 11.27 14.41
N THR A 398 18.54 12.13 13.40
CA THR A 398 18.35 13.57 13.62
C THR A 398 16.93 13.89 14.10
N ALA A 399 16.03 12.89 14.12
CA ALA A 399 14.67 13.04 14.62
C ALA A 399 14.63 13.19 16.15
N ASN A 400 13.65 13.95 16.63
CA ASN A 400 13.44 14.17 18.05
C ASN A 400 12.89 12.91 18.74
N ILE A 401 13.43 12.58 19.90
CA ILE A 401 12.84 11.60 20.83
C ILE A 401 11.97 12.39 21.81
N SER A 402 10.68 12.06 21.85
CA SER A 402 9.72 12.67 22.78
C SER A 402 9.38 11.70 23.90
N ILE A 403 9.34 12.19 25.14
CA ILE A 403 8.92 11.44 26.32
C ILE A 403 7.63 12.07 26.82
N PHE A 404 6.59 11.25 27.02
CA PHE A 404 5.29 11.69 27.50
C PHE A 404 5.05 11.12 28.90
N GLN A 405 4.59 11.95 29.83
CA GLN A 405 4.11 11.52 31.13
C GLN A 405 2.58 11.50 31.12
N LEU A 406 1.99 10.36 31.45
CA LEU A 406 0.55 10.23 31.60
C LEU A 406 0.18 10.69 33.02
N ASN A 407 -0.32 11.92 33.15
CA ASN A 407 -0.87 12.40 34.42
C ASN A 407 -2.20 11.67 34.67
N GLY A 408 -2.27 10.90 35.75
CA GLY A 408 -3.34 9.96 36.09
C GLY A 408 -4.71 10.57 36.32
N ASP A 409 -5.31 11.11 35.27
CA ASP A 409 -6.71 11.49 35.24
C ASP A 409 -7.51 10.29 34.71
N VAL A 410 -8.16 9.56 35.63
CA VAL A 410 -8.85 8.28 35.39
C VAL A 410 -9.96 8.40 34.33
N TYR A 411 -10.35 9.64 33.97
CA TYR A 411 -11.38 9.96 32.99
C TYR A 411 -10.83 10.53 31.67
N LYS A 412 -9.51 10.73 31.52
CA LYS A 412 -8.92 11.12 30.24
C LYS A 412 -8.58 9.89 29.40
N SER A 413 -9.19 9.83 28.22
CA SER A 413 -8.82 8.92 27.14
C SER A 413 -7.30 8.89 26.95
N ASN A 414 -6.71 7.69 26.95
CA ASN A 414 -5.34 7.45 26.53
C ASN A 414 -5.18 7.92 25.07
N LEU A 415 -4.60 9.12 24.92
CA LEU A 415 -4.37 9.79 23.63
C LEU A 415 -3.12 9.28 22.89
N LEU A 416 -2.47 8.21 23.37
CA LEU A 416 -1.28 7.61 22.76
C LEU A 416 -1.59 6.26 22.11
#